data_AF-A0A6N7XFL7-F1
#
_entry.id   AF-A0A6N7XFL7-F1
#
_cell.length_a   1.000
_cell.length_b   1.000
_cell.length_c   1.000
_cell.angle_alpha   90.00
_cell.angle_beta   90.00
_cell.angle_gamma   90.00
#
_symmetry.space_group_name_H-M   'P 1'
#
loop_
_entity.id
_entity.type
_entity.pdbx_description
1 polymer ?
#
loop_
_entity_poly.entity_id
_entity_poly.type
_entity_poly.pdbx_seq_one_letter_code
_entity_poly.pdbx_strand_id
1 'polypeptide(L)'
;MQRREKRKFIKEGIVGYIQKIIIAVIIVLMIAFIISLLTDANFKKVLGFSALITLTIGIFSTYGSNSAIRQSGYIFIREQSGGANAAKRNFELRNDSYRFFISTGITAGILYIIYLLI
;
A
#
# COMPACT_ATOMS: atom_id res chain seq x y z
N MET A 1 31.52 -15.85 -1.18
CA MET A 1 30.29 -16.46 -1.73
C MET A 1 28.99 -15.85 -1.18
N GLN A 2 28.84 -15.68 0.14
CA GLN A 2 27.63 -15.12 0.79
C GLN A 2 27.13 -13.74 0.27
N ARG A 3 28.00 -12.87 -0.26
CA ARG A 3 27.59 -11.56 -0.82
C ARG A 3 26.83 -11.69 -2.16
N ARG A 4 27.03 -12.76 -2.94
CA ARG A 4 26.32 -12.98 -4.22
C ARG A 4 24.89 -13.49 -4.00
N GLU A 5 24.69 -14.38 -3.03
CA GLU A 5 23.35 -14.86 -2.67
C GLU A 5 22.46 -13.77 -2.08
N LYS A 6 22.99 -12.95 -1.15
CA LYS A 6 22.24 -11.78 -0.63
C LYS A 6 21.78 -10.84 -1.74
N ARG A 7 22.62 -10.55 -2.75
CA ARG A 7 22.23 -9.69 -3.88
C ARG A 7 21.13 -10.30 -4.74
N LYS A 8 21.14 -11.63 -4.94
CA LYS A 8 20.12 -12.32 -5.73
C LYS A 8 18.76 -12.30 -5.02
N PHE A 9 18.77 -12.57 -3.72
CA PHE A 9 17.57 -12.52 -2.87
C PHE A 9 16.95 -11.11 -2.78
N ILE A 10 17.78 -10.07 -2.69
CA ILE A 10 17.33 -8.67 -2.69
C ILE A 10 16.71 -8.29 -4.05
N LYS A 11 17.32 -8.71 -5.16
CA LYS A 11 16.79 -8.45 -6.51
C LYS A 11 15.42 -9.08 -6.73
N GLU A 12 15.23 -10.34 -6.34
CA GLU A 12 13.95 -11.05 -6.48
C GLU A 12 12.84 -10.39 -5.64
N GLY A 13 13.16 -9.96 -4.41
CA GLY A 13 12.22 -9.20 -3.58
C GLY A 13 11.82 -7.84 -4.17
N ILE A 14 12.76 -7.11 -4.77
CA ILE A 14 12.50 -5.81 -5.42
C ILE A 14 11.66 -6.00 -6.68
N VAL A 15 11.96 -6.99 -7.52
CA VAL A 15 11.20 -7.26 -8.75
C VAL A 15 9.75 -7.60 -8.43
N GLY A 16 9.50 -8.46 -7.44
CA GLY A 16 8.14 -8.78 -7.00
C GLY A 16 7.39 -7.55 -6.45
N TYR A 17 8.08 -6.63 -5.79
CA TYR A 17 7.48 -5.38 -5.30
C TYR A 17 7.12 -4.43 -6.45
N ILE A 18 8.02 -4.26 -7.43
CA ILE A 18 7.77 -3.45 -8.64
C ILE A 18 6.59 -4.01 -9.43
N GLN A 19 6.52 -5.33 -9.64
CA GLN A 19 5.41 -5.97 -10.34
C GLN A 19 4.06 -5.66 -9.68
N LYS A 20 3.98 -5.72 -8.35
CA LYS A 20 2.75 -5.37 -7.61
C LYS A 20 2.34 -3.92 -7.83
N ILE A 21 3.29 -2.99 -7.86
CA ILE A 21 3.02 -1.57 -8.13
C ILE A 21 2.50 -1.40 -9.56
N ILE A 22 3.14 -2.02 -10.55
CA ILE A 22 2.71 -1.95 -11.96
C ILE A 22 1.27 -2.46 -12.11
N ILE A 23 0.96 -3.63 -11.54
CA ILE A 23 -0.38 -4.21 -11.58
C ILE A 23 -1.39 -3.25 -10.94
N ALA A 24 -1.07 -2.67 -9.76
CA ALA A 24 -1.94 -1.72 -9.09
C ALA A 24 -2.21 -0.46 -9.93
N VAL A 25 -1.18 0.10 -10.56
CA VAL A 25 -1.31 1.26 -11.47
C VAL A 25 -2.22 0.93 -12.64
N ILE A 26 -2.04 -0.23 -13.29
CA ILE A 26 -2.87 -0.66 -14.42
C ILE A 26 -4.34 -0.80 -14.00
N ILE A 27 -4.60 -1.43 -12.85
CA ILE A 27 -5.97 -1.59 -12.33
C ILE A 27 -6.62 -0.22 -12.09
N VAL A 28 -5.91 0.72 -11.46
CA VAL A 28 -6.46 2.06 -11.20
C VAL A 28 -6.72 2.82 -12.50
N LEU A 29 -5.81 2.73 -13.49
CA LEU A 29 -6.01 3.33 -14.81
C LEU A 29 -7.24 2.74 -15.51
N MET A 30 -7.43 1.41 -15.48
CA MET A 30 -8.60 0.76 -16.03
C MET A 30 -9.90 1.24 -15.36
N ILE A 31 -9.92 1.30 -14.02
CA ILE A 31 -11.10 1.76 -13.27
C ILE A 31 -11.39 3.23 -13.61
N ALA A 32 -10.36 4.09 -13.61
CA ALA A 32 -10.51 5.50 -13.98
C ALA A 32 -11.03 5.66 -15.42
N PHE A 33 -10.61 4.80 -16.34
CA PHE A 33 -11.06 4.81 -17.72
C PHE A 33 -12.53 4.39 -17.83
N ILE A 34 -12.92 3.31 -17.16
CA ILE A 34 -14.32 2.85 -17.11
C ILE A 34 -15.21 3.94 -16.49
N ILE A 35 -14.80 4.56 -15.38
CA ILE A 35 -15.55 5.66 -14.75
C ILE A 35 -15.68 6.84 -15.70
N SER A 36 -14.60 7.22 -16.39
CA SER A 36 -14.61 8.31 -17.37
C SER A 36 -15.61 8.04 -18.50
N LEU A 37 -15.66 6.81 -19.02
CA LEU A 37 -16.64 6.40 -20.03
C LEU A 37 -18.08 6.41 -19.51
N LEU A 38 -18.31 5.94 -18.27
CA LEU A 38 -19.66 5.86 -17.71
C LEU A 38 -20.24 7.23 -17.31
N THR A 39 -19.38 8.21 -17.04
CA THR A 39 -19.79 9.52 -16.51
C THR A 39 -19.65 10.66 -17.52
N ASP A 40 -19.16 10.36 -18.73
CA ASP A 40 -18.72 11.35 -19.73
C ASP A 40 -17.78 12.42 -19.14
N ALA A 41 -17.09 12.09 -18.05
CA ALA A 41 -16.17 12.99 -17.37
C ALA A 41 -14.81 12.92 -18.04
N ASN A 42 -14.12 14.06 -18.08
CA ASN A 42 -12.75 14.12 -18.60
C ASN A 42 -11.83 13.17 -17.82
N PHE A 43 -11.21 12.21 -18.53
CA PHE A 43 -10.33 11.19 -17.96
C PHE A 43 -9.24 11.79 -17.06
N LYS A 44 -8.68 12.95 -17.43
CA LYS A 44 -7.69 13.66 -16.61
C LYS A 44 -8.24 14.02 -15.23
N LYS A 45 -9.48 14.52 -15.16
CA LYS A 45 -10.12 14.84 -13.86
C LYS A 45 -10.36 13.58 -13.03
N VAL A 46 -10.86 12.51 -13.65
CA VAL A 46 -11.10 11.23 -12.97
C VAL A 46 -9.80 10.66 -12.42
N LEU A 47 -8.73 10.66 -13.22
CA LEU A 47 -7.40 10.20 -12.82
C LEU A 47 -6.85 10.99 -11.64
N GLY A 48 -7.04 12.32 -11.63
CA GLY A 48 -6.67 13.18 -10.51
C GLY A 48 -7.38 12.78 -9.21
N PHE A 49 -8.68 12.51 -9.27
CA PHE A 49 -9.42 11.99 -8.11
C PHE A 49 -8.96 10.59 -7.70
N SER A 50 -8.70 9.70 -8.65
CA SER A 50 -8.18 8.35 -8.36
C SER A 50 -6.82 8.39 -7.65
N ALA A 51 -5.92 9.32 -8.02
CA ALA A 51 -4.65 9.51 -7.35
C ALA A 51 -4.83 9.97 -5.90
N LEU A 52 -5.71 10.94 -5.65
CA LEU A 52 -6.04 11.41 -4.31
C LEU A 52 -6.66 10.33 -3.43
N ILE A 53 -7.61 9.55 -3.97
CA ILE A 53 -8.24 8.43 -3.27
C ILE A 53 -7.20 7.37 -2.90
N THR A 54 -6.32 7.02 -3.84
CA THR A 54 -5.26 6.03 -3.62
C THR A 54 -4.32 6.46 -2.49
N LEU A 55 -3.93 7.74 -2.47
CA LEU A 55 -3.09 8.32 -1.42
C LEU A 55 -3.81 8.32 -0.07
N THR A 56 -5.09 8.67 -0.07
CA THR A 56 -5.93 8.71 1.13
C THR A 56 -6.10 7.32 1.74
N ILE A 57 -6.36 6.28 0.93
CA ILE A 57 -6.41 4.88 1.37
C ILE A 57 -5.07 4.46 1.99
N GLY A 58 -3.96 4.86 1.38
CA GLY A 58 -2.62 4.66 1.95
C GLY A 58 -2.51 5.26 3.35
N ILE A 59 -2.87 6.52 3.53
CA ILE A 59 -2.83 7.19 4.84
C ILE A 59 -3.70 6.43 5.85
N PHE A 60 -4.96 6.16 5.52
CA PHE A 60 -5.88 5.46 6.42
C PHE A 60 -5.41 4.04 6.79
N SER A 61 -4.69 3.35 5.90
CA SER A 61 -4.13 2.03 6.23
C SER A 61 -3.13 2.07 7.39
N THR A 62 -2.33 3.14 7.50
CA THR A 62 -1.36 3.31 8.58
C THR A 62 -2.00 3.75 9.89
N TYR A 63 -3.01 4.63 9.80
CA TYR A 63 -3.79 5.03 10.97
C TYR A 63 -4.65 3.88 11.51
N GLY A 64 -5.27 3.10 10.62
CA GLY A 64 -6.06 1.91 10.97
C GLY A 64 -5.21 0.79 11.57
N SER A 65 -3.96 0.63 11.13
CA SER A 65 -3.00 -0.29 11.77
C SER A 65 -2.69 0.13 13.19
N ASN A 66 -2.42 1.42 13.43
CA ASN A 66 -2.15 1.94 14.77
C ASN A 66 -3.36 1.82 15.71
N SER A 67 -4.59 1.99 15.22
CA SER A 67 -5.80 1.79 16.03
C SER A 67 -6.09 0.31 16.30
N ALA A 68 -5.91 -0.57 15.29
CA ALA A 68 -6.05 -2.02 15.45
C ALA A 68 -5.01 -2.60 16.43
N ILE A 69 -3.77 -2.10 16.42
CA ILE A 69 -2.72 -2.47 17.38
C ILE A 69 -3.10 -2.02 18.80
N ARG A 70 -3.68 -0.82 18.96
CA ARG A 70 -4.16 -0.34 20.27
C ARG A 70 -5.33 -1.18 20.79
N GLN A 71 -6.32 -1.49 19.95
CA GLN A 71 -7.46 -2.33 20.35
C GLN A 71 -7.04 -3.77 20.63
N SER A 72 -6.14 -4.34 19.83
CA SER A 72 -5.55 -5.65 20.09
C SER A 72 -4.79 -5.69 21.41
N GLY A 73 -4.01 -4.65 21.73
CA GLY A 73 -3.32 -4.53 23.02
C GLY A 73 -4.28 -4.51 24.21
N TYR A 74 -5.40 -3.79 24.11
CA TYR A 74 -6.39 -3.72 25.19
C TYR A 74 -7.21 -5.00 25.38
N ILE A 75 -7.54 -5.71 24.29
CA ILE A 75 -8.28 -6.98 24.36
C ILE A 75 -7.37 -8.11 24.86
N PHE A 76 -6.07 -8.12 24.49
CA PHE A 76 -5.12 -9.17 24.89
C PHE A 76 -4.52 -9.03 26.29
N ILE A 77 -4.44 -7.83 26.87
CA ILE A 77 -3.99 -7.65 28.27
C ILE A 77 -4.94 -8.39 29.24
N ARG A 78 -6.19 -8.62 28.84
CA ARG A 78 -7.18 -9.33 29.66
C ARG A 78 -7.12 -10.85 29.56
N GLU A 79 -6.48 -11.42 28.51
CA GLU A 79 -6.59 -12.86 28.24
C GLU A 79 -5.31 -13.69 28.37
N GLN A 80 -4.08 -13.18 28.21
CA GLN A 80 -2.93 -14.08 28.37
C GLN A 80 -1.58 -13.39 28.59
N SER A 81 -1.04 -13.63 29.78
CA SER A 81 0.37 -13.91 30.06
C SER A 81 1.05 -14.74 28.95
N GLY A 82 1.56 -14.07 27.90
CA GLY A 82 2.18 -14.71 26.72
C GLY A 82 3.02 -13.71 25.90
N GLY A 83 3.96 -13.02 26.56
CA GLY A 83 4.54 -11.73 26.14
C GLY A 83 5.50 -11.67 24.93
N ALA A 84 5.72 -12.73 24.14
CA ALA A 84 6.68 -12.68 23.02
C ALA A 84 6.02 -12.74 21.63
N ASN A 85 4.99 -13.58 21.45
CA ASN A 85 4.37 -13.80 20.14
C ASN A 85 3.41 -12.66 19.74
N ALA A 86 2.74 -12.04 20.72
CA ALA A 86 1.83 -10.92 20.47
C ALA A 86 2.57 -9.64 20.06
N ALA A 87 3.72 -9.36 20.69
CA ALA A 87 4.58 -8.25 20.29
C ALA A 87 5.06 -8.43 18.84
N LYS A 88 5.54 -9.63 18.48
CA LYS A 88 6.01 -9.95 17.12
C LYS A 88 4.91 -9.75 16.06
N ARG A 89 3.68 -10.23 16.31
CA ARG A 89 2.54 -10.04 15.40
C ARG A 89 2.15 -8.58 15.23
N ASN A 90 2.18 -7.79 16.29
CA ASN A 90 1.90 -6.34 16.24
C ASN A 90 2.99 -5.57 15.46
N PHE A 91 4.25 -5.96 15.59
CA PHE A 91 5.35 -5.41 14.79
C PHE A 91 5.23 -5.78 13.30
N GLU A 92 4.85 -7.02 12.99
CA GLU A 92 4.63 -7.49 11.62
C GLU A 92 3.46 -6.76 10.95
N LEU A 93 2.31 -6.62 11.63
CA LEU A 93 1.16 -5.85 11.15
C LEU A 93 1.51 -4.39 10.87
N ARG A 94 2.24 -3.74 11.78
CA ARG A 94 2.68 -2.36 11.60
C ARG A 94 3.60 -2.22 10.38
N ASN A 95 4.57 -3.13 10.25
CA ASN A 95 5.52 -3.14 9.14
C ASN A 95 4.84 -3.38 7.79
N ASP A 96 3.84 -4.26 7.73
CA ASP A 96 3.06 -4.50 6.52
C ASP A 96 2.20 -3.29 6.13
N SER A 97 1.63 -2.58 7.11
CA SER A 97 0.92 -1.32 6.85
C SER A 97 1.84 -0.22 6.34
N TYR A 98 3.07 -0.10 6.86
CA TYR A 98 4.06 0.83 6.32
C TYR A 98 4.49 0.46 4.89
N ARG A 99 4.68 -0.83 4.60
CA ARG A 99 4.99 -1.31 3.24
C ARG A 99 3.85 -1.00 2.27
N PHE A 100 2.61 -1.16 2.72
CA PHE A 100 1.42 -0.82 1.96
C PHE A 100 1.31 0.69 1.73
N PHE A 101 1.56 1.52 2.74
CA PHE A 101 1.60 2.98 2.61
C PHE A 101 2.66 3.45 1.62
N ILE A 102 3.87 2.90 1.70
CA ILE A 102 4.92 3.22 0.73
C ILE A 102 4.49 2.81 -0.67
N SER A 103 3.89 1.62 -0.84
CA SER A 103 3.41 1.18 -2.17
C SER A 103 2.30 2.06 -2.72
N THR A 104 1.32 2.44 -1.88
CA THR A 104 0.20 3.30 -2.30
C THR A 104 0.66 4.72 -2.56
N GLY A 105 1.63 5.24 -1.79
CA GLY A 105 2.28 6.51 -2.07
C GLY A 105 3.02 6.52 -3.40
N ILE A 106 3.78 5.47 -3.72
CA ILE A 106 4.47 5.33 -5.02
C ILE A 106 3.43 5.24 -6.16
N THR A 107 2.39 4.40 -6.00
CA THR A 107 1.31 4.28 -6.99
C THR A 107 0.61 5.61 -7.23
N ALA A 108 0.24 6.33 -6.18
CA ALA A 108 -0.39 7.65 -6.29
C ALA A 108 0.55 8.66 -6.96
N GLY A 109 1.85 8.63 -6.64
CA GLY A 109 2.87 9.46 -7.28
C GLY A 109 2.98 9.18 -8.79
N ILE A 110 2.99 7.91 -9.20
CA ILE A 110 3.00 7.53 -10.62
C ILE A 110 1.73 8.02 -11.32
N LEU A 111 0.55 7.81 -10.73
CA LEU A 111 -0.72 8.29 -11.29
C LEU A 111 -0.74 9.82 -11.41
N TYR A 112 -0.17 10.54 -10.45
CA TYR A 112 -0.06 11.99 -10.50
C TYR A 112 0.90 12.47 -11.60
N ILE A 113 2.02 11.78 -11.81
CA ILE A 113 2.92 12.05 -12.94
C ILE A 113 2.19 11.85 -14.27
N ILE A 114 1.45 10.75 -14.43
CA ILE A 114 0.64 10.49 -15.64
C ILE A 114 -0.40 11.60 -15.83
N TYR A 115 -1.07 12.03 -14.75
CA TYR A 115 -2.02 13.14 -14.77
C TYR A 115 -1.39 14.47 -15.24
N LEU A 116 -0.13 14.73 -14.91
CA LEU A 116 0.57 15.93 -15.38
C LEU A 116 0.98 15.85 -16.85
N LEU A 117 1.23 14.64 -17.36
CA LEU A 117 1.71 14.39 -18.73
C LEU A 117 0.60 14.37 -19.78
N ILE A 118 -0.63 14.02 -19.40
CA ILE A 118 -1.82 13.99 -20.27
C ILE A 118 -2.59 15.29 -20.09
#